data_AF-A0A2U3AWK8-F1
#
_entry.id   AF-A0A2U3AWK8-F1
#
_cell.length_a   1.000
_cell.length_b   1.000
_cell.length_c   1.000
_cell.angle_alpha   90.00
_cell.angle_beta   90.00
_cell.angle_gamma   90.00
#
_symmetry.space_group_name_H-M   'P 1'
#
loop_
_entity.id
_entity.type
_entity.pdbx_description
1 polymer ?
#
loop_
_entity_poly.entity_id
_entity_poly.type
_entity_poly.pdbx_seq_one_letter_code
_entity_poly.pdbx_strand_id
1 'polypeptide(L)'
;MTKLYHCILTGFQFDKPIELNVTNEPVISYENVVVGIVKIAHPTLISLTNQKKFKNPILAGICRNAFENKTEPPIITQSFIDNELKNIEFPKSFKEKCLHLLKYIYNNGGNDFKTFDFLNVKDYPICFADDAEQFSKIIEYLEEKYMIKWHSIQAMAGLRKRYLEVRLTDYGIEEVEKDLPKIPLIGLVDQEISTGNVDIDIKINHAKKLFFQEPQTMDRMRSSCETLSFILEPIRQEIKKYLPAKDVEDFFNIVNNFDIRHNKEKTKEIKYPEQLEWIFYSLLNSINTYTKLKDKFDK
;
A
#
# COMPACT_ATOMS: atom_id res chain seq x y z
N MET A 1 -12.33 -14.73 -39.11
CA MET A 1 -11.51 -13.95 -38.15
C MET A 1 -12.20 -12.64 -37.91
N THR A 2 -12.52 -12.34 -36.65
CA THR A 2 -13.07 -11.03 -36.27
C THR A 2 -11.90 -10.09 -35.99
N LYS A 3 -11.90 -8.90 -36.58
CA LYS A 3 -10.86 -7.89 -36.35
C LYS A 3 -11.34 -6.86 -35.35
N LEU A 4 -10.54 -6.61 -34.32
CA LEU A 4 -10.82 -5.57 -33.33
C LEU A 4 -10.02 -4.31 -33.70
N TYR A 5 -10.72 -3.22 -34.00
CA TYR A 5 -10.10 -1.93 -34.38
C TYR A 5 -9.95 -0.96 -33.22
N HIS A 6 -10.72 -1.15 -32.14
CA HIS A 6 -10.73 -0.30 -30.96
C HIS A 6 -10.72 -1.15 -29.69
N CYS A 7 -10.02 -0.68 -28.66
CA CYS A 7 -10.12 -1.26 -27.33
C CYS A 7 -11.56 -1.15 -26.84
N ILE A 8 -12.15 -2.26 -26.41
CA ILE A 8 -13.55 -2.29 -25.98
C ILE A 8 -13.79 -1.50 -24.69
N LEU A 9 -12.76 -1.38 -23.84
CA LEU A 9 -12.84 -0.74 -22.53
C LEU A 9 -12.69 0.78 -22.60
N THR A 10 -12.00 1.31 -23.61
CA THR A 10 -11.68 2.75 -23.71
C THR A 10 -12.14 3.38 -25.02
N GLY A 11 -12.45 2.57 -26.03
CA GLY A 11 -12.69 3.01 -27.40
C GLY A 11 -11.43 3.48 -28.12
N PHE A 12 -10.24 3.31 -27.53
CA PHE A 12 -8.98 3.75 -28.14
C PHE A 12 -8.65 2.92 -29.39
N GLN A 13 -8.39 3.59 -30.51
CA GLN A 13 -8.07 2.94 -31.78
C GLN A 13 -6.69 2.27 -31.72
N PHE A 14 -6.59 1.03 -32.22
CA PHE A 14 -5.30 0.36 -32.35
C PHE A 14 -4.55 0.84 -33.59
N ASP A 15 -3.22 0.87 -33.52
CA ASP A 15 -2.36 1.16 -34.67
C ASP A 15 -2.47 0.05 -35.74
N LYS A 16 -2.68 -1.19 -35.31
CA LYS A 16 -3.00 -2.34 -36.16
C LYS A 16 -4.19 -3.10 -35.58
N PRO A 17 -5.16 -3.52 -36.42
CA PRO A 17 -6.28 -4.30 -35.92
C PRO A 17 -5.82 -5.62 -35.33
N ILE A 18 -6.41 -6.00 -34.20
CA ILE A 18 -6.09 -7.26 -33.51
C ILE A 18 -6.91 -8.37 -34.16
N GLU A 19 -6.23 -9.39 -34.67
CA GLU A 19 -6.86 -10.55 -35.28
C GLU A 19 -7.27 -11.53 -34.18
N LEU A 20 -8.58 -11.77 -34.07
CA LEU A 20 -9.13 -12.68 -33.06
C LEU A 20 -9.34 -14.06 -33.69
N ASN A 21 -8.66 -15.07 -33.15
CA ASN A 21 -8.91 -16.47 -33.44
C ASN A 21 -10.08 -16.99 -32.61
N VAL A 22 -11.28 -16.58 -33.03
CA VAL A 22 -12.56 -16.82 -32.36
C VAL A 22 -12.99 -18.29 -32.33
N THR A 23 -12.38 -19.15 -33.15
CA THR A 23 -12.89 -20.49 -33.41
C THR A 23 -12.59 -21.53 -32.32
N ASN A 24 -11.59 -21.33 -31.45
CA ASN A 24 -11.16 -22.36 -30.48
C ASN A 24 -10.88 -21.88 -29.03
N GLU A 25 -10.87 -20.56 -28.77
CA GLU A 25 -10.48 -20.04 -27.44
C GLU A 25 -11.68 -19.44 -26.69
N PRO A 26 -12.00 -19.91 -25.47
CA PRO A 26 -13.12 -19.38 -24.68
C PRO A 26 -12.84 -17.96 -24.15
N VAL A 27 -11.56 -17.58 -24.06
CA VAL A 27 -11.08 -16.29 -23.56
C VAL A 27 -10.15 -15.69 -24.61
N ILE A 28 -10.37 -14.41 -24.90
CA ILE A 28 -9.54 -13.61 -25.79
C ILE A 28 -8.67 -12.70 -24.95
N SER A 29 -7.38 -12.68 -25.23
CA SER A 29 -6.41 -11.78 -24.60
C SER A 29 -5.80 -10.85 -25.63
N TYR A 30 -5.71 -9.55 -25.32
CA TYR A 30 -5.03 -8.58 -26.16
C TYR A 30 -4.38 -7.46 -25.35
N GLU A 31 -3.37 -6.81 -25.92
CA GLU A 31 -2.64 -5.71 -25.29
C GLU A 31 -3.08 -4.35 -25.86
N ASN A 32 -3.10 -3.33 -25.01
CA ASN A 32 -3.42 -1.97 -25.37
C ASN A 32 -2.58 -0.99 -24.55
N VAL A 33 -2.01 0.02 -25.22
CA VAL A 33 -1.15 1.03 -24.59
C VAL A 33 -1.79 1.84 -23.46
N VAL A 34 -3.13 1.92 -23.43
CA VAL A 34 -3.91 2.69 -22.45
C VAL A 34 -4.19 1.86 -21.20
N VAL A 35 -4.48 0.56 -21.33
CA VAL A 35 -4.96 -0.30 -20.23
C VAL A 35 -4.08 -1.51 -19.94
N GLY A 36 -3.02 -1.74 -20.69
CA GLY A 36 -2.20 -2.95 -20.61
C GLY A 36 -2.91 -4.16 -21.23
N ILE A 37 -2.95 -5.27 -20.51
CA ILE A 37 -3.52 -6.53 -20.99
C ILE A 37 -5.00 -6.60 -20.63
N VAL A 38 -5.84 -6.98 -21.60
CA VAL A 38 -7.27 -7.23 -21.42
C VAL A 38 -7.56 -8.70 -21.71
N LYS A 39 -8.15 -9.39 -20.73
CA LYS A 39 -8.68 -10.76 -20.88
C LYS A 39 -10.20 -10.72 -20.84
N ILE A 40 -10.86 -11.19 -21.89
CA ILE A 40 -12.32 -11.16 -21.98
C ILE A 40 -12.87 -12.46 -22.54
N ALA A 41 -13.93 -12.97 -21.93
CA ALA A 41 -14.63 -14.14 -22.44
C ALA A 41 -15.33 -13.82 -23.77
N HIS A 42 -15.25 -14.74 -24.72
CA HIS A 42 -15.78 -14.53 -26.06
C HIS A 42 -17.28 -14.14 -26.10
N PRO A 43 -18.19 -14.77 -25.31
CA PRO A 43 -19.60 -14.37 -25.26
C PRO A 43 -19.79 -12.92 -24.78
N THR A 44 -18.97 -12.49 -23.81
CA THR A 44 -19.01 -11.15 -23.24
C THR A 44 -18.51 -10.12 -24.25
N LEU A 45 -17.46 -10.44 -25.01
CA LEU A 45 -16.96 -9.60 -26.10
C LEU A 45 -18.02 -9.36 -27.17
N ILE A 46 -18.72 -10.41 -27.61
CA ILE A 46 -19.83 -10.30 -28.57
C ILE A 46 -20.94 -9.41 -28.00
N SER A 47 -21.34 -9.65 -26.75
CA SER A 47 -22.39 -8.86 -26.08
C SER A 47 -22.06 -7.37 -26.04
N LEU A 48 -20.86 -7.00 -25.59
CA LEU A 48 -20.42 -5.60 -25.50
C LEU A 48 -20.33 -4.94 -26.89
N THR A 49 -19.85 -5.67 -27.89
CA THR A 49 -19.74 -5.19 -29.27
C THR A 49 -21.12 -4.94 -29.89
N ASN A 50 -22.06 -5.88 -29.72
CA ASN A 50 -23.42 -5.78 -30.27
C ASN A 50 -24.24 -4.68 -29.61
N GLN A 51 -24.07 -4.48 -28.30
CA GLN A 51 -24.78 -3.43 -27.55
C GLN A 51 -24.20 -2.02 -27.81
N LYS A 52 -23.11 -1.89 -28.57
CA LYS A 52 -22.32 -0.66 -28.74
C LYS A 52 -21.93 0.00 -27.40
N LYS A 53 -21.88 -0.79 -26.32
CA LYS A 53 -21.45 -0.34 -24.99
C LYS A 53 -19.94 -0.38 -24.93
N PHE A 54 -19.32 0.50 -25.72
CA PHE A 54 -17.90 0.78 -25.63
C PHE A 54 -17.67 1.80 -24.52
N LYS A 55 -16.48 1.77 -23.92
CA LYS A 55 -16.08 2.63 -22.79
C LYS A 55 -16.67 2.19 -21.47
N ASN A 56 -15.93 1.34 -20.78
CA ASN A 56 -16.17 1.04 -19.38
C ASN A 56 -14.95 1.50 -18.57
N PRO A 57 -14.96 2.75 -18.05
CA PRO A 57 -13.82 3.34 -17.36
C PRO A 57 -13.37 2.55 -16.14
N ILE A 58 -14.32 1.90 -15.45
CA ILE A 58 -14.03 1.06 -14.29
C ILE A 58 -13.22 -0.16 -14.72
N LEU A 59 -13.69 -0.91 -15.73
CA LEU A 59 -12.97 -2.06 -16.26
C LEU A 59 -11.60 -1.65 -16.85
N ALA A 60 -11.54 -0.50 -17.53
CA ALA A 60 -10.30 0.06 -18.03
C ALA A 60 -9.30 0.33 -16.89
N GLY A 61 -9.77 0.92 -15.79
CA GLY A 61 -8.94 1.18 -14.61
C GLY A 61 -8.50 -0.09 -13.90
N ILE A 62 -9.34 -1.13 -13.82
CA ILE A 62 -8.97 -2.43 -13.26
C ILE A 62 -7.83 -3.06 -14.07
N CYS A 63 -7.97 -3.13 -15.40
CA CYS A 63 -6.91 -3.65 -16.27
C CYS A 63 -5.63 -2.79 -16.17
N ARG A 64 -5.76 -1.46 -16.17
CA ARG A 64 -4.61 -0.56 -16.05
C ARG A 64 -3.88 -0.77 -14.73
N ASN A 65 -4.59 -0.87 -13.61
CA ASN A 65 -3.97 -1.10 -12.31
C ASN A 65 -3.31 -2.48 -12.21
N ALA A 66 -3.89 -3.53 -12.81
CA ALA A 66 -3.24 -4.83 -12.88
C ALA A 66 -1.91 -4.74 -13.66
N PHE A 67 -1.91 -4.02 -14.78
CA PHE A 67 -0.71 -3.77 -15.57
C PHE A 67 0.38 -3.02 -14.79
N GLU A 68 0.04 -1.91 -14.14
CA GLU A 68 1.00 -1.12 -13.34
C GLU A 68 1.58 -1.91 -12.16
N ASN A 69 0.75 -2.74 -11.51
CA ASN A 69 1.17 -3.59 -10.40
C ASN A 69 1.83 -4.90 -10.84
N LYS A 70 2.00 -5.13 -12.15
CA LYS A 70 2.55 -6.37 -12.72
C LYS A 70 1.79 -7.63 -12.27
N THR A 71 0.48 -7.50 -12.04
CA THR A 71 -0.41 -8.61 -11.69
C THR A 71 -1.23 -9.04 -12.90
N GLU A 72 -1.77 -10.26 -12.84
CA GLU A 72 -2.60 -10.78 -13.92
C GLU A 72 -3.97 -10.09 -13.92
N PRO A 73 -4.44 -9.54 -15.07
CA PRO A 73 -5.74 -8.89 -15.13
C PRO A 73 -6.87 -9.92 -15.01
N PRO A 74 -8.01 -9.54 -14.42
CA PRO A 74 -9.15 -10.45 -14.30
C PRO A 74 -9.72 -10.81 -15.68
N ILE A 75 -10.32 -12.00 -15.77
CA ILE A 75 -11.04 -12.43 -16.96
C ILE A 75 -12.42 -11.79 -16.93
N ILE A 76 -12.66 -10.87 -17.86
CA ILE A 76 -13.93 -10.15 -17.99
C ILE A 76 -14.97 -11.12 -18.56
N THR A 77 -15.82 -11.66 -17.70
CA THR A 77 -17.01 -12.45 -18.04
C THR A 77 -18.27 -11.63 -17.75
N GLN A 78 -19.44 -12.11 -18.19
CA GLN A 78 -20.71 -11.46 -17.83
C GLN A 78 -20.97 -11.58 -16.32
N SER A 79 -20.67 -12.74 -15.72
CA SER A 79 -20.76 -12.92 -14.26
C SER A 79 -19.82 -11.99 -13.49
N PHE A 80 -18.62 -11.74 -14.03
CA PHE A 80 -17.67 -10.81 -13.44
C PHE A 80 -18.28 -9.39 -13.38
N ILE A 81 -18.86 -8.92 -14.48
CA ILE A 81 -19.49 -7.60 -14.57
C ILE A 81 -20.69 -7.49 -13.61
N ASP A 82 -21.53 -8.52 -13.53
CA ASP A 82 -22.79 -8.45 -12.80
C ASP A 82 -22.64 -8.66 -11.28
N ASN A 83 -21.69 -9.50 -10.87
CA ASN A 83 -21.57 -10.00 -9.49
C ASN A 83 -20.21 -9.70 -8.86
N GLU A 84 -19.10 -9.95 -9.54
CA GLU A 84 -17.76 -9.88 -8.94
C GLU A 84 -17.23 -8.44 -8.85
N LEU A 85 -17.59 -7.59 -9.81
CA LEU A 85 -17.18 -6.18 -9.84
C LEU A 85 -17.58 -5.41 -8.57
N LYS A 86 -18.66 -5.83 -7.90
CA LYS A 86 -19.13 -5.24 -6.65
C LYS A 86 -18.19 -5.48 -5.46
N ASN A 87 -17.41 -6.57 -5.52
CA ASN A 87 -16.49 -6.98 -4.47
C ASN A 87 -15.07 -6.43 -4.68
N ILE A 88 -14.81 -5.82 -5.84
CA ILE A 88 -13.52 -5.18 -6.12
C ILE A 88 -13.56 -3.78 -5.52
N GLU A 89 -12.58 -3.47 -4.67
CA GLU A 89 -12.36 -2.12 -4.19
C GLU A 89 -11.69 -1.28 -5.29
N PHE A 90 -12.35 -0.18 -5.65
CA PHE A 90 -11.82 0.81 -6.59
C PHE A 90 -12.32 2.20 -6.19
N PRO A 91 -11.60 3.28 -6.54
CA PRO A 91 -12.01 4.64 -6.21
C PRO A 91 -13.29 5.04 -6.94
N LYS A 92 -14.33 5.37 -6.17
CA LYS A 92 -15.67 5.77 -6.66
C LYS A 92 -15.85 7.28 -6.63
N SER A 93 -15.38 7.94 -5.56
CA SER A 93 -15.51 9.39 -5.42
C SER A 93 -14.37 10.13 -6.12
N PHE A 94 -14.60 11.40 -6.50
CA PHE A 94 -13.55 12.24 -7.10
C PHE A 94 -12.30 12.34 -6.21
N LYS A 95 -12.48 12.44 -4.88
CA LYS A 95 -11.37 12.48 -3.92
C LYS A 95 -10.61 11.16 -3.86
N GLU A 96 -11.30 10.03 -3.87
CA GLU A 96 -10.65 8.71 -3.93
C GLU A 96 -9.83 8.56 -5.22
N LYS A 97 -10.36 9.04 -6.37
CA LYS A 97 -9.61 9.03 -7.63
C LYS A 97 -8.36 9.91 -7.56
N CYS A 98 -8.44 11.09 -6.94
CA CYS A 98 -7.28 11.97 -6.70
C CYS A 98 -6.22 11.27 -5.84
N LEU A 99 -6.63 10.68 -4.72
CA LEU A 99 -5.73 9.95 -3.82
C LEU A 99 -5.10 8.74 -4.53
N HIS A 100 -5.86 8.03 -5.36
CA HIS A 100 -5.35 6.90 -6.14
C HIS A 100 -4.25 7.33 -7.13
N LEU A 101 -4.40 8.49 -7.78
CA LEU A 101 -3.36 9.03 -8.65
C LEU A 101 -2.09 9.40 -7.86
N LEU A 102 -2.24 10.03 -6.69
CA LEU A 102 -1.10 10.35 -5.83
C LEU A 102 -0.35 9.09 -5.40
N LYS A 103 -1.08 8.05 -4.97
CA LYS A 103 -0.51 6.74 -4.62
C LYS A 103 0.23 6.10 -5.80
N TYR A 104 -0.33 6.17 -7.00
CA TYR A 104 0.34 5.70 -8.20
C TYR A 104 1.69 6.41 -8.42
N ILE A 105 1.70 7.75 -8.35
CA ILE A 105 2.93 8.54 -8.51
C ILE A 105 3.94 8.18 -7.41
N TYR A 106 3.49 8.12 -6.15
CA TYR A 106 4.29 7.77 -4.98
C TYR A 106 4.97 6.40 -5.16
N ASN A 107 4.19 5.35 -5.44
CA ASN A 107 4.68 3.97 -5.57
C ASN A 107 5.65 3.78 -6.76
N ASN A 108 5.63 4.69 -7.74
CA ASN A 108 6.50 4.64 -8.91
C ASN A 108 7.77 5.51 -8.79
N GLY A 109 8.10 5.93 -7.56
CA GLY A 109 9.30 6.71 -7.21
C GLY A 109 9.06 8.20 -7.02
N GLY A 110 7.79 8.63 -6.93
CA GLY A 110 7.44 10.03 -6.69
C GLY A 110 7.88 10.55 -5.32
N ASN A 111 8.03 9.66 -4.34
CA ASN A 111 8.60 9.95 -3.02
C ASN A 111 10.09 10.35 -3.11
N ASP A 112 10.80 9.93 -4.16
CA ASP A 112 12.17 10.36 -4.47
C ASP A 112 12.19 11.54 -5.47
N PHE A 113 11.10 12.31 -5.52
CA PHE A 113 10.91 13.46 -6.42
C PHE A 113 11.06 13.14 -7.92
N LYS A 114 10.89 11.88 -8.32
CA LYS A 114 10.83 11.50 -9.72
C LYS A 114 9.68 12.21 -10.43
N THR A 115 9.93 12.62 -11.67
CA THR A 115 8.95 13.31 -12.50
C THR A 115 8.26 12.35 -13.48
N PHE A 116 7.02 12.69 -13.86
CA PHE A 116 6.15 11.87 -14.70
C PHE A 116 5.53 12.72 -15.80
N ASP A 117 5.41 12.14 -16.99
CA ASP A 117 4.65 12.73 -18.09
C ASP A 117 3.28 12.05 -18.18
N PHE A 118 2.22 12.84 -18.21
CA PHE A 118 0.86 12.34 -18.39
C PHE A 118 0.21 12.90 -19.64
N LEU A 119 -0.39 12.03 -20.44
CA LEU A 119 -1.28 12.36 -21.53
C LEU A 119 -2.71 12.00 -21.15
N ASN A 120 -3.56 13.00 -20.97
CA ASN A 120 -4.90 12.80 -20.40
C ASN A 120 -5.76 11.76 -21.14
N VAL A 121 -5.67 11.67 -22.46
CA VAL A 121 -6.42 10.68 -23.26
C VAL A 121 -5.91 9.25 -23.14
N LYS A 122 -4.70 9.03 -22.59
CA LYS A 122 -4.10 7.71 -22.39
C LYS A 122 -4.06 7.30 -20.92
N ASP A 123 -3.82 8.25 -20.02
CA ASP A 123 -3.51 7.95 -18.62
C ASP A 123 -4.72 8.08 -17.69
N TYR A 124 -5.87 8.52 -18.21
CA TYR A 124 -7.10 8.60 -17.43
C TYR A 124 -7.51 7.32 -16.68
N PRO A 125 -7.24 6.08 -17.19
CA PRO A 125 -7.62 4.87 -16.46
C PRO A 125 -6.76 4.61 -15.22
N ILE A 126 -5.57 5.21 -15.10
CA ILE A 126 -4.67 5.02 -13.94
C ILE A 126 -5.43 5.26 -12.63
N CYS A 127 -6.22 6.33 -12.59
CA CYS A 127 -7.01 6.73 -11.43
C CYS A 127 -8.52 6.53 -11.63
N PHE A 128 -8.91 5.61 -12.53
CA PHE A 128 -10.32 5.31 -12.83
C PHE A 128 -11.14 6.54 -13.24
N ALA A 129 -10.51 7.52 -13.90
CA ALA A 129 -11.26 8.66 -14.40
C ALA A 129 -12.25 8.20 -15.48
N ASP A 130 -13.38 8.88 -15.62
CA ASP A 130 -14.43 8.49 -16.57
C ASP A 130 -13.99 8.82 -18.01
N ASP A 131 -13.24 9.90 -18.17
CA ASP A 131 -12.67 10.36 -19.43
C ASP A 131 -11.44 11.27 -19.22
N ALA A 132 -10.89 11.76 -20.33
CA ALA A 132 -9.74 12.65 -20.37
C ALA A 132 -9.99 14.02 -19.69
N GLU A 133 -11.24 14.49 -19.67
CA GLU A 133 -11.59 15.77 -19.04
C GLU A 133 -11.61 15.63 -17.53
N GLN A 134 -12.20 14.56 -17.00
CA GLN A 134 -12.16 14.26 -15.56
C GLN A 134 -10.71 14.05 -15.09
N PHE A 135 -9.86 13.38 -15.87
CA PHE A 135 -8.44 13.27 -15.53
C PHE A 135 -7.75 14.63 -15.46
N SER A 136 -8.04 15.51 -16.43
CA SER A 136 -7.50 16.88 -16.42
C SER A 136 -7.93 17.65 -15.17
N LYS A 137 -9.20 17.51 -14.76
CA LYS A 137 -9.74 18.10 -13.52
C LYS A 137 -9.08 17.53 -12.26
N ILE A 138 -8.75 16.24 -12.24
CA ILE A 138 -8.02 15.60 -11.13
C ILE A 138 -6.62 16.21 -11.00
N ILE A 139 -5.88 16.30 -12.11
CA ILE A 139 -4.54 16.91 -12.12
C ILE A 139 -4.61 18.37 -11.66
N GLU A 140 -5.50 19.16 -12.22
CA GLU A 140 -5.71 20.57 -11.86
C GLU A 140 -6.07 20.72 -10.37
N TYR A 141 -6.98 19.88 -9.84
CA TYR A 141 -7.32 19.88 -8.42
C TYR A 141 -6.13 19.56 -7.51
N LEU A 142 -5.30 18.57 -7.86
CA LEU A 142 -4.15 18.19 -7.05
C LEU A 142 -3.09 19.30 -6.99
N GLU A 143 -2.92 20.07 -8.06
CA GLU A 143 -2.00 21.21 -8.09
C GLU A 143 -2.54 22.41 -7.33
N GLU A 144 -3.84 22.70 -7.44
CA GLU A 144 -4.51 23.72 -6.59
C GLU A 144 -4.41 23.40 -5.09
N LYS A 145 -4.34 22.11 -4.73
CA LYS A 145 -4.09 21.63 -3.36
C LYS A 145 -2.62 21.52 -3.01
N TYR A 146 -1.72 21.99 -3.88
CA TYR A 146 -0.27 21.93 -3.72
C TYR A 146 0.26 20.51 -3.51
N MET A 147 -0.47 19.46 -3.89
CA MET A 147 -0.05 18.06 -3.74
C MET A 147 0.86 17.60 -4.88
N ILE A 148 0.71 18.21 -6.06
CA ILE A 148 1.59 18.01 -7.20
C ILE A 148 2.03 19.36 -7.77
N LYS A 149 3.09 19.33 -8.57
CA LYS A 149 3.48 20.42 -9.47
C LYS A 149 3.85 19.82 -10.83
N TRP A 150 3.68 20.59 -11.89
CA TRP A 150 4.19 20.24 -13.22
C TRP A 150 4.98 21.41 -13.80
N HIS A 151 5.88 21.12 -14.74
CA HIS A 151 6.67 22.15 -15.39
C HIS A 151 5.87 22.89 -16.47
N SER A 152 5.18 22.13 -17.33
CA SER A 152 4.41 22.72 -18.44
C SER A 152 3.25 21.84 -18.89
N ILE A 153 2.29 22.47 -19.58
CA ILE A 153 1.16 21.81 -20.22
C ILE A 153 1.20 22.10 -21.72
N GLN A 154 1.12 21.06 -22.54
CA GLN A 154 0.97 21.16 -23.99
C GLN A 154 -0.47 20.81 -24.37
N ALA A 155 -1.23 21.81 -24.81
CA ALA A 155 -2.53 21.60 -25.42
C ALA A 155 -2.36 21.17 -26.88
N MET A 156 -3.08 20.12 -27.28
CA MET A 156 -3.06 19.59 -28.65
C MET A 156 -4.45 19.64 -29.26
N ALA A 157 -4.60 19.18 -30.51
CA ALA A 157 -5.90 19.13 -31.18
C ALA A 157 -6.95 18.35 -30.35
N GLY A 158 -8.14 18.94 -30.22
CA GLY A 158 -9.25 18.39 -29.43
C GLY A 158 -9.05 18.55 -27.92
N LEU A 159 -9.52 17.57 -27.14
CA LEU A 159 -9.43 17.58 -25.66
C LEU A 159 -8.09 17.06 -25.13
N ARG A 160 -7.06 16.96 -25.98
CA ARG A 160 -5.77 16.34 -25.62
C ARG A 160 -4.88 17.35 -24.91
N LYS A 161 -4.48 17.00 -23.68
CA LYS A 161 -3.52 17.75 -22.87
C LYS A 161 -2.40 16.82 -22.43
N ARG A 162 -1.15 17.26 -22.60
CA ARG A 162 0.03 16.59 -22.06
C ARG A 162 0.61 17.43 -20.93
N TYR A 163 0.70 16.84 -19.75
CA TYR A 163 1.33 17.41 -18.56
C TYR A 163 2.75 16.86 -18.49
N LEU A 164 3.73 17.77 -18.48
CA LEU A 164 5.15 17.41 -18.49
C LEU A 164 5.77 17.63 -17.13
N GLU A 165 6.64 16.69 -16.73
CA GLU A 165 7.41 16.75 -15.50
C GLU A 165 6.54 16.94 -14.24
N VAL A 166 5.44 16.19 -14.15
CA VAL A 166 4.59 16.14 -12.97
C VAL A 166 5.34 15.47 -11.83
N ARG A 167 5.41 16.10 -10.67
CA ARG A 167 6.06 15.58 -9.46
C ARG A 167 5.21 15.78 -8.23
N LEU A 168 5.39 14.90 -7.25
CA LEU A 168 4.83 15.13 -5.91
C LEU A 168 5.54 16.31 -5.24
N THR A 169 4.80 17.00 -4.39
CA THR A 169 5.33 17.91 -3.38
C THR A 169 5.39 17.19 -2.03
N ASP A 170 6.00 17.83 -1.04
CA ASP A 170 5.99 17.34 0.35
C ASP A 170 4.54 17.12 0.86
N TYR A 171 3.62 18.06 0.57
CA TYR A 171 2.20 17.91 0.91
C TYR A 171 1.53 16.72 0.23
N GLY A 172 1.88 16.43 -1.02
CA GLY A 172 1.35 15.28 -1.74
C GLY A 172 1.86 13.95 -1.18
N ILE A 173 3.13 13.92 -0.77
CA ILE A 173 3.75 12.78 -0.08
C ILE A 173 3.05 12.55 1.25
N GLU A 174 2.95 13.58 2.09
CA GLU A 174 2.28 13.50 3.40
C GLU A 174 0.83 13.03 3.29
N GLU A 175 0.10 13.47 2.26
CA GLU A 175 -1.29 13.06 2.05
C GLU A 175 -1.40 11.56 1.73
N VAL A 176 -0.49 11.01 0.93
CA VAL A 176 -0.43 9.57 0.65
C VAL A 176 -0.06 8.79 1.91
N GLU A 177 0.92 9.28 2.67
CA GLU A 177 1.41 8.63 3.89
C GLU A 177 0.35 8.53 5.00
N LYS A 178 -0.64 9.44 5.03
CA LYS A 178 -1.78 9.35 5.96
C LYS A 178 -2.63 8.09 5.73
N ASP A 179 -2.72 7.64 4.48
CA ASP A 179 -3.55 6.52 4.05
C ASP A 179 -2.76 5.22 3.84
N LEU A 180 -1.42 5.30 3.88
CA LEU A 180 -0.62 4.09 4.10
C LEU A 180 -1.09 3.44 5.39
N PRO A 181 -1.12 2.09 5.47
CA PRO A 181 -1.35 1.45 6.74
C PRO A 181 -0.28 2.00 7.68
N LYS A 182 -0.71 2.78 8.68
CA LYS A 182 0.12 3.11 9.82
C LYS A 182 0.34 1.78 10.50
N ILE A 183 1.38 1.05 10.07
CA ILE A 183 1.84 -0.12 10.79
C ILE A 183 2.24 0.46 12.14
N PRO A 184 1.45 0.29 13.21
CA PRO A 184 1.67 1.02 14.46
C PRO A 184 3.04 0.65 15.05
N LEU A 185 3.56 -0.50 14.62
CA LEU A 185 4.81 -1.09 14.99
C LEU A 185 6.03 -0.40 14.36
N ILE A 186 5.94 0.13 13.13
CA ILE A 186 7.04 0.92 12.53
C ILE A 186 7.17 2.25 13.27
N GLY A 187 6.05 2.93 13.52
CA GLY A 187 6.05 4.15 14.34
C GLY A 187 6.58 3.91 15.76
N LEU A 188 6.33 2.74 16.36
CA LEU A 188 6.91 2.35 17.65
C LEU A 188 8.43 2.14 17.58
N VAL A 189 8.94 1.64 16.45
CA VAL A 189 10.38 1.44 16.20
C VAL A 189 11.09 2.75 15.86
N ASP A 190 10.43 3.69 15.21
CA ASP A 190 11.06 4.96 14.83
C ASP A 190 10.95 6.02 15.94
N GLN A 191 9.95 5.92 16.82
CA GLN A 191 9.80 6.85 17.94
C GLN A 191 10.95 6.71 18.94
N GLU A 192 11.63 7.81 19.26
CA GLU A 192 12.51 7.85 20.44
C GLU A 192 11.65 7.70 21.71
N ILE A 193 11.99 6.68 22.50
CA ILE A 193 11.35 6.45 23.80
C ILE A 193 12.27 7.09 24.84
N SER A 194 11.78 8.10 25.56
CA SER A 194 12.48 8.68 26.69
C SER A 194 11.78 8.35 27.99
N THR A 195 12.46 7.63 28.86
CA THR A 195 11.99 7.19 30.18
C THR A 195 12.37 8.18 31.29
N GLY A 196 13.07 9.26 30.96
CA GLY A 196 13.71 10.16 31.93
C GLY A 196 15.02 9.62 32.52
N ASN A 197 15.43 8.40 32.14
CA ASN A 197 16.72 7.80 32.48
C ASN A 197 17.52 7.53 31.20
N VAL A 198 18.58 8.31 31.00
CA VAL A 198 19.44 8.26 29.80
C VAL A 198 20.02 6.87 29.56
N ASP A 199 20.42 6.15 30.62
CA ASP A 199 21.01 4.80 30.49
C ASP A 199 19.98 3.76 30.02
N ILE A 200 18.72 3.91 30.44
CA ILE A 200 17.61 3.06 30.00
C ILE A 200 17.26 3.39 28.54
N ASP A 201 17.19 4.67 28.20
CA ASP A 201 16.86 5.14 26.85
C ASP A 201 17.90 4.65 25.82
N ILE A 202 19.20 4.71 26.16
CA ILE A 202 20.28 4.16 25.34
C ILE A 202 20.09 2.67 25.10
N LYS A 203 19.73 1.89 26.14
CA LYS A 203 19.52 0.44 26.02
C LYS A 203 18.29 0.10 25.17
N ILE A 204 17.19 0.84 25.32
CA ILE A 204 15.98 0.66 24.49
C ILE A 204 16.33 0.91 23.02
N ASN A 205 16.97 2.04 22.72
CA ASN A 205 17.32 2.41 21.35
C ASN A 205 18.38 1.48 20.74
N HIS A 206 19.34 1.01 21.54
CA HIS A 206 20.28 -0.03 21.12
C HIS A 206 19.57 -1.35 20.77
N ALA A 207 18.63 -1.82 21.61
CA ALA A 207 17.87 -3.04 21.36
C ALA A 207 17.02 -2.94 20.09
N LYS A 208 16.40 -1.77 19.85
CA LYS A 208 15.67 -1.48 18.60
C LYS A 208 16.60 -1.60 17.39
N LYS A 209 17.73 -0.90 17.42
CA LYS A 209 18.71 -0.93 16.32
C LYS A 209 19.23 -2.34 16.06
N LEU A 210 19.57 -3.09 17.11
CA LEU A 210 20.11 -4.44 17.00
C LEU A 210 19.09 -5.43 16.38
N PHE A 211 17.79 -5.24 16.65
CA PHE A 211 16.75 -6.15 16.16
C PHE A 211 16.55 -6.07 14.64
N PHE A 212 16.70 -4.87 14.07
CA PHE A 212 16.53 -4.59 12.64
C PHE A 212 17.87 -4.46 11.88
N GLN A 213 19.00 -4.78 12.53
CA GLN A 213 20.30 -4.66 11.90
C GLN A 213 20.58 -5.84 10.96
N GLU A 214 20.89 -5.52 9.70
CA GLU A 214 21.27 -6.51 8.69
C GLU A 214 22.74 -7.00 8.85
N PRO A 215 23.04 -8.29 8.60
CA PRO A 215 22.08 -9.36 8.37
C PRO A 215 21.29 -9.69 9.64
N GLN A 216 19.97 -9.85 9.50
CA GLN A 216 19.12 -10.26 10.61
C GLN A 216 19.40 -11.71 11.00
N THR A 217 19.61 -11.97 12.30
CA THR A 217 19.85 -13.32 12.82
C THR A 217 19.00 -13.55 14.07
N MET A 218 18.59 -14.81 14.28
CA MET A 218 17.79 -15.20 15.45
C MET A 218 18.45 -14.82 16.78
N ASP A 219 19.79 -14.89 16.85
CA ASP A 219 20.54 -14.54 18.06
C ASP A 219 20.47 -13.04 18.35
N ARG A 220 20.64 -12.18 17.33
CA ARG A 220 20.49 -10.72 17.49
C ARG A 220 19.08 -10.34 17.92
N MET A 221 18.07 -10.94 17.27
CA MET A 221 16.66 -10.73 17.62
C MET A 221 16.38 -11.15 19.07
N ARG A 222 16.94 -12.30 19.51
CA ARG A 222 16.82 -12.78 20.89
C ARG A 222 17.51 -11.84 21.88
N SER A 223 18.75 -11.41 21.61
CA SER A 223 19.48 -10.46 22.47
C SER A 223 18.77 -9.11 22.60
N SER A 224 18.09 -8.65 21.55
CA SER A 224 17.23 -7.46 21.63
C SER A 224 16.04 -7.68 22.57
N CYS A 225 15.34 -8.82 22.44
CA CYS A 225 14.24 -9.17 23.36
C CYS A 225 14.71 -9.31 24.81
N GLU A 226 15.89 -9.91 25.04
CA GLU A 226 16.54 -9.99 26.36
C GLU A 226 16.77 -8.61 26.97
N THR A 227 17.34 -7.70 26.19
CA THR A 227 17.64 -6.34 26.63
C THR A 227 16.37 -5.60 27.06
N LEU A 228 15.32 -5.64 26.25
CA LEU A 228 14.03 -5.02 26.59
C LEU A 228 13.40 -5.67 27.82
N SER A 229 13.51 -6.99 27.93
CA SER A 229 13.01 -7.73 29.07
C SER A 229 13.71 -7.36 30.38
N PHE A 230 15.03 -7.14 30.35
CA PHE A 230 15.79 -6.70 31.52
C PHE A 230 15.38 -5.30 31.98
N ILE A 231 15.06 -4.40 31.05
CA ILE A 231 14.55 -3.05 31.34
C ILE A 231 13.18 -3.12 32.04
N LEU A 232 12.32 -4.04 31.63
CA LEU A 232 10.97 -4.17 32.16
C LEU A 232 10.90 -4.76 33.58
N GLU A 233 11.86 -5.60 33.96
CA GLU A 233 11.86 -6.25 35.27
C GLU A 233 11.78 -5.29 36.46
N PRO A 234 12.65 -4.25 36.58
CA PRO A 234 12.60 -3.33 37.72
C PRO A 234 11.32 -2.49 37.75
N ILE A 235 10.74 -2.18 36.58
CA ILE A 235 9.53 -1.34 36.49
C ILE A 235 8.23 -2.15 36.60
N ARG A 236 8.29 -3.48 36.70
CA ARG A 236 7.11 -4.36 36.77
C ARG A 236 6.09 -3.94 37.82
N GLN A 237 6.54 -3.60 39.03
CA GLN A 237 5.64 -3.18 40.12
C GLN A 237 5.00 -1.82 39.85
N GLU A 238 5.71 -0.93 39.15
CA GLU A 238 5.16 0.37 38.74
C GLU A 238 4.14 0.21 37.62
N ILE A 239 4.36 -0.69 36.66
CA ILE A 239 3.39 -0.98 35.59
C ILE A 239 2.06 -1.46 36.18
N LYS A 240 2.08 -2.27 37.25
CA LYS A 240 0.86 -2.72 37.97
C LYS A 240 0.03 -1.59 38.56
N LYS A 241 0.56 -0.37 38.69
CA LYS A 241 -0.22 0.81 39.10
C LYS A 241 -1.15 1.31 37.99
N TYR A 242 -0.78 1.10 36.73
CA TYR A 242 -1.50 1.65 35.57
C TYR A 242 -2.23 0.58 34.74
N LEU A 243 -1.83 -0.70 34.86
CA LEU A 243 -2.42 -1.83 34.13
C LEU A 243 -2.90 -2.93 35.08
N PRO A 244 -3.92 -3.72 34.71
CA PRO A 244 -4.39 -4.85 35.51
C PRO A 244 -3.26 -5.84 35.81
N ALA A 245 -3.15 -6.27 37.07
CA ALA A 245 -2.05 -7.13 37.52
C ALA A 245 -1.95 -8.45 36.74
N LYS A 246 -3.08 -9.01 36.29
CA LYS A 246 -3.15 -10.23 35.49
C LYS A 246 -2.50 -10.04 34.11
N ASP A 247 -2.80 -8.94 33.43
CA ASP A 247 -2.25 -8.65 32.10
C ASP A 247 -0.73 -8.42 32.16
N VAL A 248 -0.26 -7.76 33.24
CA VAL A 248 1.16 -7.62 33.52
C VAL A 248 1.80 -8.99 33.74
N GLU A 249 1.16 -9.90 34.47
CA GLU A 249 1.67 -11.25 34.70
C GLU A 249 1.73 -12.09 33.41
N ASP A 250 0.69 -12.05 32.59
CA ASP A 250 0.65 -12.74 31.29
C ASP A 250 1.78 -12.27 30.37
N PHE A 251 2.08 -10.97 30.38
CA PHE A 251 3.20 -10.40 29.65
C PHE A 251 4.57 -10.97 30.10
N PHE A 252 4.84 -11.02 31.40
CA PHE A 252 6.11 -11.60 31.90
C PHE A 252 6.16 -13.13 31.74
N ASN A 253 5.01 -13.80 31.69
CA ASN A 253 4.94 -15.23 31.37
C ASN A 253 5.40 -15.52 29.94
N ILE A 254 5.15 -14.62 28.97
CA ILE A 254 5.64 -14.78 27.58
C ILE A 254 7.17 -14.87 27.58
N VAL A 255 7.85 -13.92 28.22
CA VAL A 255 9.33 -13.91 28.29
C VAL A 255 9.87 -15.18 28.93
N ASN A 256 9.26 -15.63 30.02
CA ASN A 256 9.70 -16.81 30.76
C ASN A 256 9.44 -18.11 29.99
N ASN A 257 8.35 -18.19 29.25
CA ASN A 257 7.95 -19.41 28.54
C ASN A 257 8.72 -19.63 27.24
N PHE A 258 9.23 -18.57 26.60
CA PHE A 258 9.92 -18.64 25.31
C PHE A 258 11.46 -18.62 25.41
N ASP A 259 12.02 -18.92 26.59
CA ASP A 259 13.47 -18.89 26.88
C ASP A 259 14.17 -17.59 26.47
N ILE A 260 13.44 -16.48 26.49
CA ILE A 260 14.04 -15.17 26.23
C ILE A 260 14.97 -14.80 27.37
N ARG A 261 14.77 -15.34 28.57
CA ARG A 261 15.77 -15.25 29.65
C ARG A 261 16.33 -16.65 29.82
N HIS A 262 17.54 -16.89 29.30
CA HIS A 262 18.23 -18.17 29.43
C HIS A 262 18.12 -18.70 30.86
N ASN A 263 17.33 -19.77 31.04
CA ASN A 263 17.33 -20.74 32.14
C ASN A 263 15.92 -21.24 32.44
N LYS A 264 15.48 -22.32 31.78
CA LYS A 264 14.73 -23.44 32.40
C LYS A 264 14.54 -24.59 31.41
N GLU A 265 14.58 -25.83 31.93
CA GLU A 265 14.39 -27.08 31.17
C GLU A 265 12.98 -27.28 30.56
N LYS A 266 12.05 -26.33 30.74
CA LYS A 266 10.63 -26.41 30.30
C LYS A 266 10.20 -25.21 29.47
N THR A 267 11.08 -24.64 28.66
CA THR A 267 10.76 -23.53 27.76
C THR A 267 10.30 -24.04 26.39
N LYS A 268 9.43 -23.27 25.73
CA LYS A 268 9.05 -23.50 24.34
C LYS A 268 10.20 -23.06 23.44
N GLU A 269 10.64 -23.97 22.58
CA GLU A 269 11.67 -23.67 21.59
C GLU A 269 11.15 -22.64 20.57
N ILE A 270 11.94 -21.57 20.35
CA ILE A 270 11.72 -20.61 19.28
C ILE A 270 12.23 -21.22 17.99
N LYS A 271 11.34 -21.42 17.02
CA LYS A 271 11.62 -22.06 15.72
C LYS A 271 11.66 -21.08 14.56
N TYR A 272 10.98 -19.94 14.68
CA TYR A 272 10.78 -18.99 13.59
C TYR A 272 11.07 -17.54 14.02
N PRO A 273 11.68 -16.71 13.16
CA PRO A 273 11.92 -15.27 13.42
C PRO A 273 10.67 -14.49 13.82
N GLU A 274 9.51 -14.81 13.23
CA GLU A 274 8.24 -14.13 13.47
C GLU A 274 7.79 -14.26 14.94
N GLN A 275 8.22 -15.33 15.63
CA GLN A 275 7.97 -15.48 17.07
C GLN A 275 8.78 -14.46 17.88
N LEU A 276 10.03 -14.18 17.48
CA LEU A 276 10.85 -13.14 18.09
C LEU A 276 10.34 -11.74 17.75
N GLU A 277 9.83 -11.52 16.53
CA GLU A 277 9.16 -10.26 16.18
C GLU A 277 7.96 -9.98 17.06
N TRP A 278 7.07 -10.97 17.22
CA TRP A 278 5.91 -10.84 18.10
C TRP A 278 6.31 -10.52 19.54
N ILE A 279 7.34 -11.19 20.07
CA ILE A 279 7.87 -10.94 21.42
C ILE A 279 8.47 -9.53 21.51
N PHE A 280 9.31 -9.15 20.56
CA PHE A 280 9.97 -7.84 20.52
C PHE A 280 8.96 -6.71 20.56
N TYR A 281 7.95 -6.74 19.68
CA TYR A 281 6.90 -5.72 19.64
C TYR A 281 6.06 -5.70 20.91
N SER A 282 5.77 -6.86 21.49
CA SER A 282 5.08 -6.94 22.78
C SER A 282 5.87 -6.24 23.89
N LEU A 283 7.18 -6.49 23.97
CA LEU A 283 8.06 -5.88 24.97
C LEU A 283 8.18 -4.37 24.78
N LEU A 284 8.46 -3.94 23.55
CA LEU A 284 8.66 -2.53 23.22
C LEU A 284 7.38 -1.71 23.46
N ASN A 285 6.22 -2.25 23.08
CA ASN A 285 4.94 -1.58 23.27
C ASN A 285 4.59 -1.41 24.76
N SER A 286 4.92 -2.41 25.59
CA SER A 286 4.75 -2.32 27.05
C SER A 286 5.58 -1.20 27.66
N ILE A 287 6.86 -1.07 27.26
CA ILE A 287 7.75 0.01 27.72
C ILE A 287 7.20 1.38 27.29
N ASN A 288 6.86 1.54 26.01
CA ASN A 288 6.33 2.80 25.49
C ASN A 288 5.02 3.21 26.18
N THR A 289 4.11 2.25 26.38
CA THR A 289 2.82 2.48 27.04
C THR A 289 3.01 2.91 28.49
N TYR A 290 3.83 2.18 29.25
CA TYR A 290 4.16 2.55 30.62
C TYR A 290 4.76 3.97 30.71
N THR A 291 5.72 4.28 29.85
CA THR A 291 6.39 5.59 29.83
C THR A 291 5.39 6.72 29.59
N LYS A 292 4.49 6.56 28.60
CA LYS A 292 3.44 7.55 28.30
C LYS A 292 2.42 7.70 29.45
N LEU A 293 2.07 6.60 30.12
CA LEU A 293 1.15 6.64 31.26
C LEU A 293 1.80 7.33 32.46
N LYS A 294 3.05 7.00 32.77
CA LYS A 294 3.83 7.65 33.82
C LYS A 294 3.93 9.15 33.58
N ASP A 295 4.34 9.57 32.40
CA ASP A 295 4.41 11.00 32.03
C ASP A 295 3.07 11.73 32.14
N LYS A 296 1.96 11.03 31.94
CA LYS A 296 0.62 11.62 32.00
C LYS A 296 0.09 11.76 33.43
N PHE A 297 0.44 10.84 34.32
CA PHE A 297 -0.14 10.76 35.67
C PHE A 297 0.83 11.19 36.78
N ASP A 298 2.14 11.22 36.52
CA ASP A 298 3.19 11.61 37.49
C ASP A 298 3.78 13.02 37.20
N LYS A 299 3.27 13.72 36.17
CA LYS A 299 3.44 15.18 35.98
C LYS A 299 2.32 15.93 36.68
#